data_AF-X0V8S3-F1
#
_entry.id   AF-X0V8S3-F1
#
_cell.length_a   1.000
_cell.length_b   1.000
_cell.length_c   1.000
_cell.angle_alpha   90.00
_cell.angle_beta   90.00
_cell.angle_gamma   90.00
#
_symmetry.space_group_name_H-M   'P 1'
#
loop_
_entity.id
_entity.type
_entity.pdbx_description
1 polymer ?
#
loop_
_entity_poly.entity_id
_entity_poly.type
_entity_poly.pdbx_seq_one_letter_code
_entity_poly.pdbx_strand_id
1 'polypeptide(L)'
;LSNSKSQLEDRVWRAYGILSSARTISSAEAMELLSKLRFGVELGIISYPDLGIINKLMLLIQPAYLQMLAGKDLDPFSRDLQRAVLIRKKISK
;
A
#
# COMPACT_ATOMS: atom_id res chain seq x y z
N LEU A 1 22.43 -1.56 18.93
CA LEU A 1 21.87 -0.45 18.10
C LEU A 1 21.77 -0.80 16.61
N SER A 2 22.68 -1.60 16.02
CA SER A 2 22.59 -1.99 14.58
C SER A 2 21.38 -2.89 14.24
N ASN A 3 21.06 -3.87 15.09
CA ASN A 3 19.95 -4.82 14.83
C ASN A 3 18.58 -4.14 14.63
N SER A 4 18.29 -3.09 15.38
CA SER A 4 17.00 -2.39 15.29
C SER A 4 16.83 -1.69 13.95
N LYS A 5 17.92 -1.17 13.34
CA LYS A 5 17.88 -0.51 12.04
C LYS A 5 17.64 -1.52 10.92
N SER A 6 18.40 -2.62 10.89
CA SER A 6 18.20 -3.68 9.89
C SER A 6 16.82 -4.33 9.97
N GLN A 7 16.27 -4.50 11.17
CA GLN A 7 14.89 -5.00 11.35
C GLN A 7 13.85 -4.01 10.82
N LEU A 8 14.06 -2.71 11.02
CA LEU A 8 13.17 -1.69 10.49
C LEU A 8 13.22 -1.65 8.96
N GLU A 9 14.42 -1.71 8.38
CA GLU A 9 14.61 -1.78 6.93
C GLU A 9 13.90 -3.00 6.33
N ASP A 10 14.08 -4.19 6.91
CA ASP A 10 13.40 -5.41 6.46
C ASP A 10 11.87 -5.27 6.53
N ARG A 11 11.33 -4.67 7.60
CA ARG A 11 9.88 -4.42 7.72
C ARG A 11 9.34 -3.48 6.64
N VAL A 12 10.08 -2.41 6.32
CA VAL A 12 9.71 -1.46 5.26
C VAL A 12 9.74 -2.15 3.90
N TRP A 13 10.81 -2.90 3.60
CA TRP A 13 10.96 -3.60 2.32
C TRP A 13 9.95 -4.73 2.15
N ARG A 14 9.58 -5.45 3.22
CA ARG A 14 8.48 -6.42 3.19
C ARG A 14 7.15 -5.75 2.88
N ALA A 15 6.86 -4.59 3.49
CA ALA A 15 5.65 -3.85 3.19
C ALA A 15 5.61 -3.42 1.71
N TYR A 16 6.72 -2.90 1.18
CA TYR A 16 6.86 -2.59 -0.23
C TYR A 16 6.65 -3.81 -1.13
N GLY A 17 7.28 -4.94 -0.80
CA GLY A 17 7.19 -6.19 -1.58
C GLY A 17 5.76 -6.74 -1.63
N ILE A 18 5.05 -6.72 -0.51
CA ILE A 18 3.64 -7.14 -0.47
C ILE A 18 2.79 -6.18 -1.30
N LEU A 19 2.89 -4.87 -1.07
CA LEU A 19 2.09 -3.87 -1.80
C LEU A 19 2.32 -3.91 -3.32
N SER A 20 3.54 -4.18 -3.77
CA SER A 20 3.90 -4.24 -5.20
C SER A 20 3.52 -5.55 -5.90
N SER A 21 3.21 -6.62 -5.16
CA SER A 21 2.98 -7.96 -5.73
C SER A 21 1.63 -8.60 -5.39
N ALA A 22 1.03 -8.24 -4.25
CA ALA A 22 -0.21 -8.84 -3.74
C ALA A 22 -1.32 -8.83 -4.79
N ARG A 23 -2.07 -9.94 -4.91
CA ARG A 23 -3.20 -10.07 -5.85
C ARG A 23 -4.55 -9.76 -5.22
N THR A 24 -4.63 -9.89 -3.91
CA THR A 24 -5.76 -9.53 -3.05
C THR A 24 -5.18 -8.85 -1.81
N ILE A 25 -5.83 -7.80 -1.31
CA ILE A 25 -5.39 -7.15 -0.07
C ILE A 25 -6.58 -6.48 0.61
N SER A 26 -6.76 -6.76 1.90
CA SER A 26 -7.83 -6.16 2.68
C SER A 26 -7.59 -4.66 2.91
N SER A 27 -8.63 -3.92 3.30
CA SER A 27 -8.47 -2.49 3.63
C SER A 27 -7.54 -2.27 4.83
N ALA A 28 -7.67 -3.10 5.87
CA ALA A 28 -6.87 -2.99 7.09
C ALA A 28 -5.38 -3.26 6.81
N GLU A 29 -5.10 -4.38 6.12
CA GLU A 29 -3.74 -4.75 5.72
C GLU A 29 -3.10 -3.70 4.82
N ALA A 30 -3.84 -3.20 3.81
CA ALA A 30 -3.33 -2.16 2.93
C ALA A 30 -2.98 -0.88 3.69
N MET A 31 -3.82 -0.43 4.62
CA MET A 31 -3.55 0.76 5.44
C MET A 31 -2.34 0.57 6.35
N GLU A 32 -2.19 -0.60 6.98
CA GLU A 32 -1.03 -0.93 7.81
C GLU A 32 0.27 -0.89 7.01
N LEU A 33 0.29 -1.56 5.85
CA LEU A 33 1.48 -1.63 5.00
C LEU A 33 1.83 -0.28 4.37
N LEU A 34 0.83 0.49 3.92
CA LEU A 34 1.05 1.85 3.42
C LEU A 34 1.61 2.77 4.52
N SER A 35 1.19 2.59 5.77
CA SER A 35 1.73 3.36 6.91
C SER A 35 3.19 3.02 7.19
N LYS A 36 3.55 1.72 7.14
CA LYS A 36 4.96 1.28 7.25
C LYS A 36 5.81 1.82 6.11
N LEU A 37 5.29 1.75 4.88
CA LEU A 37 5.99 2.26 3.70
C LEU A 37 6.21 3.78 3.81
N ARG A 38 5.16 4.53 4.19
CA ARG A 38 5.24 5.98 4.42
C ARG A 38 6.34 6.33 5.42
N PHE A 39 6.36 5.65 6.57
CA PHE A 39 7.37 5.86 7.60
C PHE A 39 8.79 5.54 7.07
N GLY A 40 8.93 4.47 6.29
CA GLY A 40 10.18 4.13 5.62
C GLY A 40 10.68 5.21 4.66
N VAL A 41 9.77 5.86 3.92
CA VAL A 41 10.11 6.99 3.04
C VAL A 41 10.51 8.22 3.85
N GLU A 42 9.76 8.56 4.91
CA GLU A 42 10.08 9.69 5.81
C GLU A 42 11.46 9.53 6.47
N LEU A 43 11.87 8.29 6.79
CA LEU A 43 13.19 7.97 7.33
C LEU A 43 14.31 7.84 6.28
N GLY A 44 14.00 7.94 4.99
CA GLY A 44 14.97 7.77 3.91
C GLY A 44 15.44 6.32 3.71
N ILE A 45 14.72 5.33 4.24
CA ILE A 45 15.01 3.90 4.04
C ILE A 45 14.72 3.47 2.61
N ILE A 46 13.66 4.02 2.01
CA ILE A 46 13.28 3.79 0.62
C ILE A 46 12.94 5.13 -0.03
N SER A 47 13.51 5.39 -1.21
CA SER A 47 13.37 6.70 -1.88
C SER A 47 12.15 6.78 -2.81
N TYR A 48 11.37 5.70 -2.93
CA TYR A 48 10.20 5.62 -3.77
C TYR A 48 9.19 4.60 -3.21
N PRO A 49 7.89 4.70 -3.56
CA PRO A 49 7.24 5.85 -4.22
C PRO A 49 7.26 7.11 -3.33
N ASP A 50 7.01 8.28 -3.91
CA ASP A 50 6.98 9.53 -3.14
C ASP A 50 5.82 9.55 -2.12
N LEU A 51 5.95 10.37 -1.08
CA LEU A 51 4.94 10.48 -0.01
C LEU A 51 3.56 10.93 -0.54
N GLY A 52 3.52 11.73 -1.60
CA GLY A 52 2.28 12.17 -2.23
C GLY A 52 1.51 11.00 -2.84
N ILE A 53 2.20 10.07 -3.52
CA ILE A 53 1.61 8.84 -4.05
C ILE A 53 1.04 7.99 -2.90
N ILE A 54 1.79 7.82 -1.81
CA ILE A 54 1.35 6.99 -0.67
C ILE A 54 0.11 7.61 0.00
N ASN A 55 0.14 8.92 0.26
CA ASN A 55 -0.99 9.63 0.87
C ASN A 55 -2.24 9.57 -0.02
N LYS A 56 -2.07 9.76 -1.33
CA LYS A 56 -3.17 9.63 -2.29
C LYS A 56 -3.72 8.21 -2.29
N LEU A 57 -2.86 7.20 -2.29
CA LEU A 57 -3.28 5.80 -2.24
C LEU A 57 -4.18 5.50 -1.05
N MET A 58 -3.87 6.00 0.15
CA MET A 58 -4.70 5.79 1.35
C MET A 58 -6.17 6.24 1.15
N LEU A 59 -6.41 7.26 0.33
CA LEU A 59 -7.76 7.68 -0.07
C LEU A 59 -8.34 6.78 -1.18
N LEU A 60 -7.55 6.48 -2.22
CA LEU A 60 -8.02 5.75 -3.41
C LEU A 60 -8.39 4.29 -3.11
N ILE A 61 -7.83 3.70 -2.05
CA ILE A 61 -8.09 2.30 -1.69
C ILE A 61 -9.33 2.11 -0.80
N GLN A 62 -9.99 3.22 -0.41
CA GLN A 62 -11.17 3.17 0.44
C GLN A 62 -12.34 2.50 -0.31
N PRO A 63 -13.19 1.72 0.38
CA PRO A 63 -14.29 0.99 -0.25
C PRO A 63 -15.17 1.88 -1.14
N ALA A 64 -15.56 3.06 -0.64
CA ALA A 64 -16.41 4.00 -1.37
C ALA A 64 -15.77 4.47 -2.68
N TYR A 65 -14.47 4.78 -2.65
CA TYR A 65 -13.74 5.20 -3.85
C TYR A 65 -13.63 4.07 -4.89
N LEU A 66 -13.36 2.84 -4.43
CA LEU A 66 -13.27 1.68 -5.31
C LEU A 66 -14.61 1.38 -6.01
N GLN A 67 -15.73 1.49 -5.29
CA GLN A 67 -17.06 1.32 -5.89
C GLN A 67 -17.39 2.45 -6.87
N MET A 68 -17.07 3.70 -6.50
CA MET A 68 -17.23 4.86 -7.40
C MET A 68 -16.45 4.66 -8.71
N LEU A 69 -15.20 4.19 -8.63
CA LEU A 69 -14.35 3.95 -9.79
C LEU A 69 -14.85 2.77 -10.65
N ALA A 70 -15.45 1.75 -10.02
CA ALA A 70 -16.04 0.62 -10.73
C ALA A 70 -17.41 0.94 -11.36
N GLY A 71 -18.06 2.03 -10.96
CA GLY A 71 -19.40 2.40 -11.41
C GLY A 71 -20.51 1.45 -10.96
N LYS A 72 -20.22 0.60 -9.97
CA LYS A 72 -21.13 -0.40 -9.42
C LYS A 72 -20.73 -0.81 -8.00
N ASP A 73 -21.66 -1.41 -7.29
CA ASP A 73 -21.35 -2.08 -6.03
C ASP A 73 -20.40 -3.26 -6.27
N LEU A 74 -19.43 -3.39 -5.37
CA LEU A 74 -18.44 -4.46 -5.39
C LEU A 74 -18.61 -5.25 -4.09
N ASP A 75 -18.65 -6.57 -4.20
CA ASP A 75 -18.58 -7.44 -3.02
C ASP A 75 -17.19 -7.30 -2.32
N PRO A 76 -17.06 -7.73 -1.05
CA PRO A 76 -15.81 -7.61 -0.31
C PRO A 76 -14.57 -8.15 -1.05
N PHE A 77 -14.68 -9.31 -1.70
CA PHE A 77 -13.56 -9.93 -2.39
C PHE A 77 -13.18 -9.16 -3.67
N SER A 78 -14.18 -8.73 -4.45
CA SER A 78 -13.94 -7.86 -5.61
C SER A 78 -13.27 -6.53 -5.22
N ARG A 79 -13.62 -5.95 -4.07
CA ARG A 79 -12.93 -4.75 -3.56
C ARG A 79 -11.47 -5.02 -3.24
N ASP A 80 -11.17 -6.16 -2.63
CA ASP A 80 -9.79 -6.55 -2.28
C ASP A 80 -8.93 -6.80 -3.51
N LEU A 81 -9.50 -7.37 -4.57
CA LEU A 81 -8.85 -7.51 -5.88
C LEU A 81 -8.57 -6.14 -6.52
N GLN A 82 -9.58 -5.28 -6.61
CA GLN A 82 -9.44 -3.94 -7.20
C GLN A 82 -8.45 -3.07 -6.43
N ARG A 83 -8.48 -3.15 -5.09
CA ARG A 83 -7.51 -2.49 -4.22
C ARG A 83 -6.08 -2.91 -4.55
N ALA A 84 -5.84 -4.21 -4.64
CA ALA A 84 -4.52 -4.73 -4.97
C ALA A 84 -4.05 -4.25 -6.36
N VAL A 85 -4.94 -4.24 -7.36
CA VAL A 85 -4.64 -3.71 -8.70
C VAL A 85 -4.22 -2.23 -8.64
N LEU A 86 -4.98 -1.41 -7.94
CA LEU A 86 -4.75 0.04 -7.85
C LEU A 86 -3.43 0.34 -7.11
N ILE A 87 -3.16 -0.34 -6.00
CA ILE A 87 -1.92 -0.22 -5.24
C ILE A 87 -0.72 -0.57 -6.13
N ARG A 88 -0.73 -1.75 -6.78
CA ARG A 88 0.38 -2.16 -7.65
C ARG A 88 0.64 -1.13 -8.73
N LYS A 89 -0.40 -0.68 -9.45
CA LYS A 89 -0.26 0.34 -10.53
C LYS A 89 0.39 1.65 -10.07
N LYS A 90 0.34 1.99 -8.78
CA LYS A 90 0.91 3.23 -8.23
C LYS A 90 2.24 3.04 -7.53
N ILE A 91 2.55 1.83 -7.04
CA ILE A 91 3.76 1.53 -6.27
C ILE A 91 4.82 0.78 -7.10
N SER A 92 4.39 -0.06 -8.06
CA SER A 92 5.32 -0.72 -8.99
C SER A 92 5.89 0.31 -9.96
N LYS A 93 7.20 0.27 -10.15
CA LYS A 93 7.92 1.05 -11.16
C LYS A 93 7.48 0.65 -12.57
#